data_AF-B0CQ66-F1
#
_entry.id   AF-B0CQ66-F1
#
_cell.length_a   1.000
_cell.length_b   1.000
_cell.length_c   1.000
_cell.angle_alpha   90.00
_cell.angle_beta   90.00
_cell.angle_gamma   90.00
#
_symmetry.space_group_name_H-M   'P 1'
#
loop_
_entity.id
_entity.type
_entity.pdbx_description
1 polymer ?
#
loop_
_entity_poly.entity_id
_entity_poly.type
_entity_poly.pdbx_seq_one_letter_code
_entity_poly.pdbx_strand_id
1 'polypeptide(L)'
;MDKTDLETYQVQLSQVELALSTDPSNAELASLRSQLKELIELSQEALALVEAASSSKSDNRKAAISTPSHTWSAGDECLAKYSGDGAWYPARITSIGGAAENRVYSIMFKGYNTTELVKASEIKPLPPNYANVTPSSSNKRKLSKAEEEEREKKKKKNEKKLESKAAKAKEQTQKQATWQKFAKKSEKKGVHIAGVSGTSIFKTPDNPLGKVGVTGSGKGMTEVASKSKHKFDVQDDEAQ
;
A
#
# COMPACT_ATOMS: atom_id res chain seq x y z
N MET A 1 6.37 17.13 -17.92
CA MET A 1 6.49 16.48 -19.24
C MET A 1 7.91 16.69 -19.70
N ASP A 2 8.66 15.60 -19.77
CA ASP A 2 10.09 15.66 -20.06
C ASP A 2 10.28 15.74 -21.58
N LYS A 3 11.38 16.36 -22.03
CA LYS A 3 11.69 16.52 -23.46
C LYS A 3 11.75 15.16 -24.19
N THR A 4 12.12 14.10 -23.48
CA THR A 4 12.13 12.71 -23.97
C THR A 4 10.72 12.15 -24.22
N ASP A 5 9.73 12.55 -23.41
CA ASP A 5 8.35 12.13 -23.62
C ASP A 5 7.79 12.77 -24.90
N LEU A 6 8.11 14.04 -25.13
CA LEU A 6 7.71 14.77 -26.34
C LEU A 6 8.27 14.12 -27.61
N GLU A 7 9.54 13.75 -27.61
CA GLU A 7 10.17 13.02 -28.72
C GLU A 7 9.47 11.68 -28.97
N THR A 8 9.07 10.98 -27.91
CA THR A 8 8.35 9.70 -28.01
C THR A 8 6.98 9.89 -28.67
N TYR A 9 6.21 10.91 -28.28
CA TYR A 9 4.92 11.22 -28.90
C TYR A 9 5.04 11.63 -30.37
N GLN A 10 6.10 12.37 -30.74
CA GLN A 10 6.38 12.70 -32.13
C GLN A 10 6.64 11.45 -32.98
N VAL A 11 7.38 10.48 -32.46
CA VAL A 11 7.63 9.20 -33.13
C VAL A 11 6.32 8.41 -33.31
N GLN A 12 5.48 8.35 -32.27
CA GLN A 12 4.17 7.70 -32.34
C GLN A 12 3.27 8.36 -33.38
N LEU A 13 3.24 9.69 -33.44
CA LEU A 13 2.49 10.44 -34.43
C LEU A 13 2.97 10.12 -35.85
N SER A 14 4.27 10.07 -36.09
CA SER A 14 4.85 9.67 -37.37
C SER A 14 4.40 8.26 -37.78
N GLN A 15 4.41 7.31 -36.85
CA GLN A 15 3.98 5.94 -37.12
C GLN A 15 2.48 5.87 -37.48
N VAL A 16 1.64 6.63 -36.78
CA VAL A 16 0.20 6.72 -37.06
C VAL A 16 -0.06 7.41 -38.41
N GLU A 17 0.67 8.47 -38.76
CA GLU A 17 0.56 9.14 -40.06
C GLU A 17 1.01 8.22 -41.21
N LEU A 18 2.05 7.39 -41.00
CA LEU A 18 2.46 6.37 -41.96
C LEU A 18 1.37 5.31 -42.15
N ALA A 19 0.79 4.82 -41.05
CA ALA A 19 -0.31 3.85 -41.10
C ALA A 19 -1.55 4.43 -41.81
N LEU A 20 -1.86 5.71 -41.58
CA LEU A 20 -2.92 6.43 -42.31
C LEU A 20 -2.60 6.65 -43.79
N SER A 21 -1.32 6.79 -44.15
CA SER A 21 -0.93 6.85 -45.56
C SER A 21 -1.12 5.51 -46.27
N THR A 22 -1.00 4.40 -45.56
CA THR A 22 -1.23 3.05 -46.10
C THR A 22 -2.71 2.66 -46.09
N ASP A 23 -3.47 3.12 -45.09
CA ASP A 23 -4.91 2.90 -44.95
C ASP A 23 -5.63 4.22 -44.58
N PRO A 24 -5.97 5.05 -45.58
CA PRO A 24 -6.63 6.34 -45.34
C PRO A 24 -8.06 6.24 -44.81
N SER A 25 -8.68 5.06 -44.84
CA SER A 25 -10.09 4.88 -44.47
C SER A 25 -10.29 4.56 -42.99
N ASN A 26 -9.21 4.47 -42.20
CA ASN A 26 -9.26 4.11 -40.79
C ASN A 26 -9.55 5.33 -39.89
N ALA A 27 -10.81 5.47 -39.47
CA ALA A 27 -11.28 6.55 -38.61
C ALA A 27 -10.62 6.59 -37.22
N GLU A 28 -10.25 5.44 -36.66
CA GLU A 28 -9.62 5.34 -35.34
C GLU A 28 -8.21 5.94 -35.36
N LEU A 29 -7.44 5.67 -36.42
CA LEU A 29 -6.11 6.24 -36.58
C LEU A 29 -6.17 7.75 -36.85
N ALA A 30 -7.21 8.23 -37.54
CA ALA A 30 -7.41 9.66 -37.76
C ALA A 30 -7.72 10.39 -36.44
N SER A 31 -8.54 9.79 -35.58
CA SER A 31 -8.81 10.28 -34.22
C SER A 31 -7.55 10.29 -33.36
N LEU A 32 -6.79 9.19 -33.34
CA LEU A 32 -5.54 9.07 -32.58
C LEU A 32 -4.49 10.10 -33.03
N ARG A 33 -4.36 10.31 -34.35
CA ARG A 33 -3.50 11.35 -34.92
C ARG A 33 -3.88 12.74 -34.38
N SER A 34 -5.18 13.05 -34.34
CA SER A 34 -5.67 14.34 -33.83
C SER A 34 -5.32 14.53 -32.35
N GLN A 35 -5.56 13.50 -31.53
CA GLN A 35 -5.27 13.53 -30.10
C GLN A 35 -3.76 13.66 -29.81
N LEU A 36 -2.91 12.95 -30.57
CA LEU A 36 -1.45 13.07 -30.43
C LEU A 36 -0.95 14.46 -30.82
N LYS A 37 -1.54 15.11 -31.83
CA LYS A 37 -1.20 16.49 -32.20
C LYS A 37 -1.49 17.47 -31.07
N GLU A 38 -2.70 17.40 -30.50
CA GLU A 38 -3.11 18.26 -29.39
C GLU A 38 -2.22 18.05 -28.16
N LEU A 39 -1.88 16.80 -27.83
CA LEU A 39 -0.99 16.48 -26.71
C LEU A 39 0.42 17.07 -26.91
N ILE A 40 0.97 16.95 -28.12
CA ILE A 40 2.28 17.51 -28.46
C ILE A 40 2.26 19.04 -28.39
N GLU A 41 1.21 19.68 -28.89
CA GLU A 41 1.04 21.14 -28.84
C GLU A 41 1.00 21.64 -27.40
N LEU A 42 0.14 21.07 -26.56
CA LEU A 42 0.05 21.42 -25.14
C LEU A 42 1.38 21.20 -24.40
N SER A 43 2.10 20.13 -24.77
CA SER A 43 3.42 19.83 -24.19
C SER A 43 4.50 20.82 -24.64
N GLN A 44 4.49 21.23 -25.91
CA GLN A 44 5.40 22.24 -26.46
C GLN A 44 5.16 23.62 -25.81
N GLU A 45 3.91 24.02 -25.63
CA GLU A 45 3.54 25.26 -24.93
C GLU A 45 4.02 25.25 -23.47
N ALA A 46 3.80 24.13 -22.76
CA ALA A 46 4.27 23.98 -21.39
C ALA A 46 5.80 24.09 -21.28
N LEU A 47 6.55 23.48 -22.21
CA LEU A 47 8.01 23.59 -22.25
C LEU A 47 8.48 25.00 -22.60
N ALA A 48 7.84 25.66 -23.56
CA ALA A 48 8.18 27.04 -23.93
C ALA A 48 7.97 28.02 -22.75
N LEU A 49 6.93 27.82 -21.94
CA LEU A 49 6.71 28.61 -20.72
C LEU A 49 7.81 28.38 -19.68
N VAL A 50 8.27 27.15 -19.50
CA VAL A 50 9.39 26.81 -18.59
C VAL A 50 10.72 27.40 -19.10
N GLU A 51 10.96 27.36 -20.42
CA GLU A 51 12.17 27.91 -21.04
C GLU A 51 12.19 29.45 -21.00
N ALA A 52 11.07 30.10 -21.30
CA ALA A 52 10.92 31.56 -21.20
C ALA A 52 11.07 32.07 -19.75
N ALA A 53 10.62 31.31 -18.76
CA ALA A 53 10.84 31.63 -17.35
C ALA A 53 12.31 31.48 -16.91
N SER A 54 13.12 30.71 -17.65
CA SER A 54 14.52 30.46 -17.33
C SER A 54 15.50 31.47 -17.94
N SER A 55 15.11 32.18 -19.01
CA SER A 55 15.97 33.15 -19.72
C SER A 55 15.95 34.58 -19.14
N SER A 56 15.15 34.88 -18.12
CA SER A 56 14.97 36.24 -17.56
C SER A 56 15.42 36.39 -16.10
N LYS A 57 16.61 35.87 -15.75
CA LYS A 57 17.19 36.09 -14.42
C LYS A 57 18.73 36.22 -14.42
N SER A 58 19.24 37.21 -15.14
CA SER A 58 20.53 37.84 -14.85
C SER A 58 20.30 39.17 -14.10
N ASP A 59 21.15 39.40 -13.07
CA ASP A 59 21.29 40.60 -12.22
C ASP A 59 20.44 40.78 -10.93
N ASN A 60 20.96 40.19 -9.85
CA ASN A 60 21.31 40.78 -8.54
C ASN A 60 20.50 41.99 -7.96
N ARG A 61 19.62 41.72 -6.97
CA ARG A 61 19.65 42.23 -5.57
C ARG A 61 18.26 42.13 -4.89
N LYS A 62 18.30 41.87 -3.58
CA LYS A 62 17.23 41.77 -2.55
C LYS A 62 16.55 40.41 -2.34
N ALA A 63 16.77 39.93 -1.12
CA ALA A 63 16.17 38.79 -0.45
C ALA A 63 14.63 38.82 -0.52
N ALA A 64 14.08 37.95 -1.35
CA ALA A 64 12.77 37.34 -1.19
C ALA A 64 12.92 35.89 -1.64
N ILE A 65 12.53 34.98 -0.76
CA ILE A 65 12.87 33.56 -0.72
C ILE A 65 12.30 32.85 -1.96
N SER A 66 13.16 32.63 -2.96
CA SER A 66 12.97 31.59 -3.96
C SER A 66 13.27 30.26 -3.28
N THR A 67 12.27 29.37 -3.23
CA THR A 67 12.46 28.01 -2.74
C THR A 67 13.51 27.32 -3.60
N PRO A 68 14.69 26.95 -3.06
CA PRO A 68 15.51 25.98 -3.75
C PRO A 68 14.67 24.71 -3.86
N SER A 69 14.59 24.13 -5.05
CA SER A 69 14.14 22.75 -5.26
C SER A 69 15.12 21.82 -4.53
N HIS A 70 15.01 21.77 -3.21
CA HIS A 70 15.88 20.96 -2.38
C HIS A 70 15.44 19.51 -2.56
N THR A 71 16.29 18.70 -3.18
CA THR A 71 16.08 17.27 -3.31
C THR A 71 16.30 16.62 -1.96
N TRP A 72 15.20 16.37 -1.26
CA TRP A 72 15.19 15.77 0.05
C TRP A 72 15.52 14.27 0.00
N SER A 73 16.25 13.80 1.01
CA SER A 73 16.56 12.38 1.24
C SER A 73 16.00 11.90 2.59
N ALA A 74 15.77 10.59 2.69
CA ALA A 74 15.39 9.99 3.96
C ALA A 74 16.54 10.14 4.97
N GLY A 75 16.25 10.79 6.10
CA GLY A 75 17.24 11.13 7.12
C GLY A 75 17.47 12.63 7.28
N ASP A 76 17.10 13.44 6.30
CA ASP A 76 17.38 14.88 6.31
C ASP A 76 16.56 15.63 7.36
N GLU A 77 17.16 16.69 7.90
CA GLU A 77 16.50 17.59 8.84
C GLU A 77 15.84 18.76 8.11
N CYS A 78 14.57 18.99 8.42
CA CYS A 78 13.75 19.99 7.76
C CYS A 78 12.85 20.72 8.76
N LEU A 79 12.30 21.87 8.35
CA LEU A 79 11.13 22.46 8.99
C LEU A 79 9.90 21.97 8.24
N ALA A 80 8.92 21.43 8.96
CA ALA A 80 7.67 21.00 8.37
C ALA A 80 6.48 21.68 9.02
N LYS A 81 5.43 21.90 8.24
CA LYS A 81 4.16 22.46 8.73
C LYS A 81 3.35 21.37 9.43
N TYR A 82 2.97 21.60 10.69
CA TYR A 82 2.09 20.69 11.44
C TYR A 82 0.62 20.93 11.03
N SER A 83 -0.14 19.86 10.77
CA SER A 83 -1.55 20.00 10.35
C SER A 83 -2.49 20.55 11.43
N GLY A 84 -2.16 20.38 12.71
CA GLY A 84 -3.04 20.79 13.81
C GLY A 84 -3.12 22.31 14.00
N ASP A 85 -2.01 23.02 13.87
CA ASP A 85 -1.92 24.47 14.09
C ASP A 85 -1.37 25.25 12.89
N GLY A 86 -0.85 24.57 11.87
CA GLY A 86 -0.22 25.18 10.71
C GLY A 86 1.13 25.83 10.99
N ALA A 87 1.74 25.63 12.17
CA ALA A 87 3.03 26.16 12.52
C ALA A 87 4.18 25.27 12.00
N TRP A 88 5.37 25.86 11.88
CA TRP A 88 6.55 25.19 11.33
C TRP A 88 7.43 24.65 12.47
N TYR A 89 7.62 23.33 12.49
CA TYR A 89 8.39 22.65 13.51
C TYR A 89 9.56 21.87 12.92
N PRO A 90 10.66 21.73 13.66
CA PRO A 90 11.79 20.92 13.21
C PRO A 90 11.37 19.44 13.15
N ALA A 91 11.60 18.82 12.01
CA ALA A 91 11.27 17.45 11.72
C ALA A 91 12.42 16.76 10.99
N ARG A 92 12.35 15.43 10.92
CA ARG A 92 13.26 14.59 10.15
C ARG A 92 12.48 13.76 9.17
N ILE A 93 12.95 13.68 7.93
CA ILE A 93 12.36 12.85 6.88
C ILE A 93 12.64 11.39 7.19
N THR A 94 11.61 10.57 7.31
CA THR A 94 11.72 9.13 7.59
C THR A 94 11.69 8.30 6.32
N SER A 95 10.81 8.67 5.38
CA SER A 95 10.66 7.99 4.10
C SER A 95 10.09 8.92 3.06
N ILE A 96 10.37 8.64 1.80
CA ILE A 96 9.90 9.43 0.66
C ILE A 96 9.06 8.52 -0.22
N GLY A 97 7.78 8.87 -0.41
CA GLY A 97 6.83 8.15 -1.24
C GLY A 97 6.29 9.00 -2.39
N GLY A 98 5.42 8.41 -3.21
CA GLY A 98 4.75 9.07 -4.33
C GLY A 98 5.54 9.06 -5.65
N ALA A 99 4.85 9.46 -6.72
CA ALA A 99 5.45 9.68 -8.04
C ALA A 99 6.30 10.96 -8.06
N ALA A 100 7.16 11.13 -9.08
CA ALA A 100 8.03 12.31 -9.20
C ALA A 100 7.24 13.63 -9.15
N GLU A 101 6.09 13.67 -9.82
CA GLU A 101 5.17 14.82 -9.87
C GLU A 101 4.45 15.10 -8.54
N ASN A 102 4.18 14.05 -7.75
CA ASN A 102 3.40 14.13 -6.51
C ASN A 102 4.17 13.49 -5.35
N ARG A 103 5.35 14.04 -5.06
CA ARG A 103 6.19 13.52 -3.98
C ARG A 103 5.56 13.80 -2.63
N VAL A 104 5.39 12.75 -1.84
CA VAL A 104 4.88 12.80 -0.47
C VAL A 104 5.99 12.35 0.47
N TYR A 105 6.22 13.13 1.52
CA TYR A 105 7.26 12.86 2.50
C TYR A 105 6.61 12.41 3.80
N SER A 106 7.10 11.30 4.33
CA SER A 106 6.81 10.93 5.72
C SER A 106 7.87 11.57 6.60
N ILE A 107 7.43 12.35 7.58
CA ILE A 107 8.29 13.08 8.51
C ILE A 107 7.98 12.70 9.95
N MET A 108 8.93 12.92 10.84
CA MET A 108 8.76 12.80 12.29
C MET A 108 9.27 14.08 12.96
N PHE A 109 8.41 14.77 13.71
CA PHE A 109 8.77 15.99 14.43
C PHE A 109 9.74 15.69 15.58
N LYS A 110 10.73 16.58 15.79
CA LYS A 110 11.67 16.46 16.91
C LYS A 110 10.88 16.58 18.23
N GLY A 111 10.98 15.56 19.09
CA GLY A 111 10.27 15.49 20.37
C GLY A 111 8.96 14.69 20.34
N TYR A 112 8.50 14.29 19.16
CA TYR A 112 7.32 13.45 18.97
C TYR A 112 7.70 12.14 18.26
N ASN A 113 6.93 11.07 18.49
CA ASN A 113 7.10 9.79 17.79
C ASN A 113 6.03 9.57 16.71
N THR A 114 5.26 10.60 16.40
CA THR A 114 4.20 10.56 15.40
C THR A 114 4.78 10.86 14.02
N THR A 115 4.43 10.03 13.05
CA THR A 115 4.76 10.26 11.64
C THR A 115 3.62 10.97 10.93
N GLU A 116 3.93 12.03 10.20
CA GLU A 116 2.97 12.78 9.40
C GLU A 116 3.37 12.74 7.92
N LEU A 117 2.37 12.80 7.03
CA LEU A 117 2.56 12.84 5.59
C LEU A 117 2.38 14.27 5.12
N VAL A 118 3.44 14.85 4.59
CA VAL A 118 3.48 16.24 4.13
C VAL A 118 3.94 16.31 2.68
N LYS A 119 3.48 17.33 1.95
CA LYS A 119 3.89 17.59 0.56
C LYS A 119 5.18 18.42 0.52
N ALA A 120 5.81 18.50 -0.65
CA ALA A 120 6.99 19.35 -0.86
C ALA A 120 6.77 20.82 -0.43
N SER A 121 5.56 21.37 -0.64
CA SER A 121 5.20 22.74 -0.27
C SER A 121 5.13 22.99 1.24
N GLU A 122 5.04 21.92 2.04
CA GLU A 122 4.90 21.96 3.50
C GLU A 122 6.22 21.67 4.21
N ILE A 123 7.34 21.62 3.45
CA ILE A 123 8.69 21.35 3.96
C ILE A 123 9.62 22.50 3.55
N LYS A 124 10.49 22.90 4.47
CA LYS A 124 11.50 23.94 4.27
C LYS A 124 12.88 23.46 4.75
N PRO A 125 13.98 23.91 4.12
CA PRO A 125 15.33 23.71 4.63
C PRO A 125 15.44 24.25 6.06
N LEU A 126 16.04 23.47 6.94
CA LEU A 126 16.35 23.91 8.29
C LEU A 126 17.50 24.93 8.19
N PRO A 127 17.34 26.19 8.65
CA PRO A 127 18.43 27.14 8.60
C PRO A 127 19.58 26.66 9.50
N PRO A 128 20.86 26.92 9.14
CA PRO A 128 22.01 26.48 9.93
C PRO A 128 21.99 27.02 11.37
N ASN A 129 21.32 28.14 11.61
CA ASN A 129 21.15 28.74 12.93
C ASN A 129 20.04 28.09 13.79
N TYR A 130 19.20 27.22 13.22
CA TYR A 130 18.07 26.60 13.94
C TYR A 130 18.50 25.43 14.82
N ALA A 131 19.69 24.85 14.56
CA ALA A 131 20.27 23.79 15.38
C ALA A 131 20.45 24.19 16.86
N ASN A 132 20.46 25.49 17.17
CA ASN A 132 20.64 26.02 18.52
C ASN A 132 19.36 26.42 19.26
N VAL A 133 18.17 26.35 18.63
CA VAL A 133 16.90 26.77 19.27
C VAL A 133 16.12 25.57 19.83
N THR A 134 16.51 24.35 19.48
CA THR A 134 16.07 23.19 20.26
C THR A 134 16.85 23.18 21.57
N PRO A 135 16.22 22.99 22.75
CA PRO A 135 16.91 22.37 23.87
C PRO A 135 17.23 20.94 23.45
N SER A 136 18.28 20.82 22.65
CA SER A 136 18.99 19.59 22.45
C SER A 136 19.33 19.12 23.86
N SER A 137 18.74 18.01 24.27
CA SER A 137 19.31 17.16 25.34
C SER A 137 20.66 16.57 24.90
N SER A 138 21.49 17.37 24.24
CA SER A 138 22.87 17.10 23.92
C SER A 138 23.67 18.27 24.47
N ASN A 139 23.56 18.49 25.79
CA ASN A 139 24.66 19.08 26.51
C ASN A 139 25.88 18.21 26.21
N LYS A 140 26.90 18.79 25.57
CA LYS A 140 28.28 18.33 25.72
C LYS A 140 28.68 18.49 27.20
N ARG A 141 28.20 17.58 28.03
CA ARG A 141 28.76 17.22 29.33
C ARG A 141 28.89 15.71 29.32
N LYS A 142 30.04 15.22 29.76
CA LYS A 142 30.47 13.82 29.65
C LYS A 142 29.29 12.85 29.84
N LEU A 143 29.08 11.98 28.85
CA LEU A 143 28.07 10.93 28.85
C LEU A 143 28.23 10.10 30.14
N SER A 144 27.24 10.13 31.02
CA SER A 144 27.26 9.33 32.24
C SER A 144 26.83 7.90 31.91
N LYS A 145 27.53 6.95 32.51
CA LYS A 145 27.45 5.48 32.35
C LYS A 145 26.04 4.87 32.52
N ALA A 146 25.05 5.65 32.95
CA ALA A 146 23.67 5.21 33.19
C ALA A 146 22.76 5.30 31.95
N GLU A 147 23.04 6.23 31.01
CA GLU A 147 22.18 6.45 29.83
C GLU A 147 22.48 5.45 28.68
N GLU A 148 23.72 4.97 28.63
CA GLU A 148 24.16 3.91 27.71
C GLU A 148 23.49 2.56 28.05
N GLU A 149 23.33 2.27 29.34
CA GLU A 149 22.70 1.03 29.83
C GLU A 149 21.18 0.99 29.55
N GLU A 150 20.49 2.13 29.51
CA GLU A 150 19.06 2.17 29.20
C GLU A 150 18.78 2.02 27.69
N ARG A 151 19.68 2.57 26.84
CA ARG A 151 19.63 2.39 25.39
C ARG A 151 19.98 0.95 24.99
N GLU A 152 20.92 0.32 25.70
CA GLU A 152 21.18 -1.13 25.56
C GLU A 152 20.01 -1.98 26.05
N LYS A 153 19.39 -1.66 27.19
CA LYS A 153 18.18 -2.37 27.67
C LYS A 153 17.01 -2.26 26.68
N LYS A 154 16.82 -1.11 26.00
CA LYS A 154 15.77 -0.93 24.97
C LYS A 154 16.10 -1.67 23.67
N LYS A 155 17.36 -1.67 23.20
CA LYS A 155 17.79 -2.48 22.05
C LYS A 155 17.68 -3.99 22.33
N LYS A 156 18.13 -4.44 23.50
CA LYS A 156 18.02 -5.83 23.97
C LYS A 156 16.56 -6.29 24.12
N LYS A 157 15.64 -5.39 24.50
CA LYS A 157 14.19 -5.68 24.56
C LYS A 157 13.55 -5.78 23.17
N ASN A 158 14.02 -5.02 22.19
CA ASN A 158 13.52 -5.09 20.81
C ASN A 158 14.08 -6.33 20.08
N GLU A 159 15.36 -6.62 20.28
CA GLU A 159 16.04 -7.81 19.74
C GLU A 159 15.45 -9.11 20.31
N LYS A 160 15.24 -9.18 21.64
CA LYS A 160 14.57 -10.33 22.29
C LYS A 160 13.13 -10.52 21.83
N LYS A 161 12.43 -9.44 21.44
CA LYS A 161 11.09 -9.53 20.85
C LYS A 161 11.13 -10.05 19.41
N LEU A 162 12.12 -9.63 18.61
CA LEU A 162 12.32 -10.11 17.25
C LEU A 162 12.68 -11.61 17.24
N GLU A 163 13.57 -12.04 18.14
CA GLU A 163 13.97 -13.45 18.26
C GLU A 163 12.81 -14.33 18.75
N SER A 164 12.03 -13.87 19.73
CA SER A 164 10.81 -14.59 20.17
C SER A 164 9.77 -14.72 19.06
N LYS A 165 9.60 -13.67 18.24
CA LYS A 165 8.68 -13.70 17.08
C LYS A 165 9.20 -14.61 15.97
N ALA A 166 10.50 -14.62 15.71
CA ALA A 166 11.15 -15.52 14.75
C ALA A 166 11.08 -16.99 15.21
N ALA A 167 11.26 -17.27 16.50
CA ALA A 167 11.10 -18.61 17.08
C ALA A 167 9.66 -19.12 16.94
N LYS A 168 8.67 -18.26 17.26
CA LYS A 168 7.25 -18.59 17.04
C LYS A 168 6.92 -18.82 15.56
N ALA A 169 7.51 -18.04 14.64
CA ALA A 169 7.32 -18.24 13.20
C ALA A 169 7.92 -19.58 12.72
N LYS A 170 9.10 -19.96 13.22
CA LYS A 170 9.72 -21.27 12.93
C LYS A 170 8.92 -22.43 13.49
N GLU A 171 8.33 -22.29 14.68
CA GLU A 171 7.46 -23.32 15.26
C GLU A 171 6.18 -23.50 14.43
N GLN A 172 5.60 -22.40 13.93
CA GLN A 172 4.43 -22.45 13.04
C GLN A 172 4.74 -23.11 11.70
N THR A 173 5.89 -22.80 11.09
CA THR A 173 6.29 -23.46 9.82
C THR A 173 6.61 -24.94 10.03
N GLN A 174 7.19 -25.33 11.17
CA GLN A 174 7.38 -26.75 11.51
C GLN A 174 6.05 -27.48 11.72
N LYS A 175 5.08 -26.85 12.39
CA LYS A 175 3.72 -27.41 12.54
C LYS A 175 3.04 -27.60 11.19
N GLN A 176 3.13 -26.62 10.29
CA GLN A 176 2.62 -26.74 8.92
C GLN A 176 3.33 -27.85 8.14
N ALA A 177 4.66 -27.93 8.21
CA ALA A 177 5.42 -28.99 7.54
C ALA A 177 5.06 -30.39 8.08
N THR A 178 4.78 -30.51 9.38
CA THR A 178 4.33 -31.76 10.01
C THR A 178 2.92 -32.13 9.55
N TRP A 179 2.02 -31.15 9.41
CA TRP A 179 0.67 -31.34 8.87
C TRP A 179 0.70 -31.75 7.38
N GLN A 180 1.57 -31.12 6.58
CA GLN A 180 1.78 -31.48 5.18
C GLN A 180 2.33 -32.91 5.03
N LYS A 181 3.24 -33.34 5.91
CA LYS A 181 3.72 -34.74 5.95
C LYS A 181 2.60 -35.72 6.33
N PHE A 182 1.69 -35.33 7.23
CA PHE A 182 0.52 -36.14 7.58
C PHE A 182 -0.46 -36.27 6.40
N ALA A 183 -0.77 -35.16 5.72
CA ALA A 183 -1.62 -35.16 4.52
C ALA A 183 -1.05 -36.04 3.38
N LYS A 184 0.24 -35.90 3.07
CA LYS A 184 0.88 -36.74 2.04
C LYS A 184 0.92 -38.23 2.42
N LYS A 185 1.02 -38.54 3.71
CA LYS A 185 1.00 -39.93 4.21
C LYS A 185 -0.40 -40.54 4.12
N SER A 186 -1.46 -39.76 4.30
CA SER A 186 -2.85 -40.22 4.11
C SER A 186 -3.19 -40.44 2.64
N GLU A 187 -2.70 -39.59 1.73
CA GLU A 187 -2.85 -39.80 0.28
C GLU A 187 -2.20 -41.12 -0.18
N LYS A 188 -0.99 -41.41 0.29
CA LYS A 188 -0.28 -42.66 -0.04
C LYS A 188 -0.95 -43.92 0.55
N LYS A 189 -1.78 -43.76 1.59
CA LYS A 189 -2.60 -44.84 2.17
C LYS A 189 -4.03 -44.90 1.62
N GLY A 190 -4.39 -44.05 0.65
CA GLY A 190 -5.72 -44.02 0.03
C GLY A 190 -6.83 -43.48 0.94
N VAL A 191 -6.49 -42.81 2.05
CA VAL A 191 -7.48 -42.22 2.97
C VAL A 191 -7.61 -40.74 2.66
N HIS A 192 -8.74 -40.36 2.05
CA HIS A 192 -9.02 -38.97 1.68
C HIS A 192 -9.46 -38.16 2.92
N ILE A 193 -8.67 -37.15 3.29
CA ILE A 193 -9.00 -36.21 4.38
C ILE A 193 -9.88 -35.08 3.83
N ALA A 194 -11.10 -34.97 4.35
CA ALA A 194 -12.04 -33.91 3.98
C ALA A 194 -11.43 -32.52 4.20
N GLY A 195 -11.43 -31.70 3.14
CA GLY A 195 -10.91 -30.32 3.14
C GLY A 195 -9.57 -30.11 2.43
N VAL A 196 -8.74 -31.16 2.25
CA VAL A 196 -7.44 -31.04 1.55
C VAL A 196 -7.54 -31.32 0.06
N SER A 197 -8.42 -32.25 -0.36
CA SER A 197 -8.55 -32.66 -1.77
C SER A 197 -9.50 -31.79 -2.62
N GLY A 198 -10.03 -30.69 -2.08
CA GLY A 198 -10.91 -29.76 -2.82
C GLY A 198 -12.28 -30.33 -3.25
N THR A 199 -12.53 -31.62 -3.05
CA THR A 199 -13.83 -32.26 -3.22
C THR A 199 -14.68 -32.02 -1.98
N SER A 200 -15.55 -31.00 -2.05
CA SER A 200 -16.55 -30.73 -1.03
C SER A 200 -17.49 -31.94 -0.88
N ILE A 201 -17.76 -32.34 0.37
CA ILE A 201 -18.74 -33.39 0.72
C ILE A 201 -20.18 -33.06 0.27
N PHE A 202 -20.41 -31.82 -0.20
CA PHE A 202 -21.68 -31.33 -0.76
C PHE A 202 -21.59 -31.01 -2.26
N LYS A 203 -20.51 -31.41 -2.95
CA LYS A 203 -20.40 -31.16 -4.40
C LYS A 203 -21.48 -31.96 -5.14
N THR A 204 -22.33 -31.25 -5.88
CA THR A 204 -23.38 -31.85 -6.70
C THR A 204 -22.76 -32.79 -7.73
N PRO A 205 -23.19 -34.06 -7.82
CA PRO A 205 -22.70 -34.97 -8.85
C PRO A 205 -23.14 -34.50 -10.24
N ASP A 206 -22.33 -34.73 -11.28
CA ASP A 206 -22.59 -34.31 -12.68
C ASP A 206 -23.81 -34.99 -13.36
N ASN A 207 -24.61 -35.74 -12.61
CA ASN A 207 -25.84 -36.34 -13.09
C ASN A 207 -27.00 -35.33 -12.89
N PRO A 208 -27.73 -34.95 -13.95
CA PRO A 208 -28.78 -33.91 -13.88
C PRO A 208 -29.98 -34.22 -12.96
N LEU A 209 -30.09 -35.43 -12.41
CA LEU A 209 -31.08 -35.79 -11.38
C LEU A 209 -30.49 -36.05 -9.98
N GLY A 210 -29.19 -35.80 -9.77
CA GLY A 210 -28.51 -36.11 -8.51
C GLY A 210 -28.84 -35.14 -7.37
N LYS A 211 -29.62 -35.57 -6.38
CA LYS A 211 -29.84 -34.80 -5.14
C LYS A 211 -28.64 -34.90 -4.21
N VAL A 212 -28.21 -33.75 -3.65
CA VAL A 212 -27.10 -33.65 -2.70
C VAL A 212 -27.44 -34.33 -1.38
N GLY A 213 -26.61 -35.29 -0.97
CA GLY A 213 -26.62 -35.92 0.34
C GLY A 213 -25.17 -36.17 0.75
N VAL A 214 -24.91 -36.25 2.07
CA VAL A 214 -23.56 -36.53 2.60
C VAL A 214 -23.05 -37.84 2.00
N THR A 215 -22.10 -37.72 1.08
CA THR A 215 -21.55 -38.87 0.34
C THR A 215 -20.82 -39.80 1.31
N GLY A 216 -21.19 -41.09 1.32
CA GLY A 216 -20.44 -42.16 1.99
C GLY A 216 -21.14 -42.91 3.14
N SER A 217 -22.30 -42.47 3.65
CA SER A 217 -22.95 -43.15 4.79
C SER A 217 -24.04 -44.18 4.42
N GLY A 218 -24.30 -44.41 3.12
CA GLY A 218 -25.28 -45.41 2.65
C GLY A 218 -26.74 -45.17 3.08
N LYS A 219 -27.02 -44.12 3.84
CA LYS A 219 -28.37 -43.73 4.28
C LYS A 219 -28.77 -42.46 3.52
N GLY A 220 -29.89 -42.53 2.80
CA GLY A 220 -30.48 -41.36 2.14
C GLY A 220 -30.93 -40.29 3.14
N MET A 221 -31.17 -39.07 2.64
CA MET A 221 -31.69 -37.95 3.42
C MET A 221 -33.05 -38.32 4.04
N THR A 222 -33.19 -38.24 5.36
CA THR A 222 -34.44 -38.54 6.07
C THR A 222 -35.52 -37.53 5.67
N GLU A 223 -36.65 -38.01 5.14
CA GLU A 223 -37.80 -37.16 4.85
C GLU A 223 -38.33 -36.50 6.13
N VAL A 224 -38.53 -35.18 6.06
CA VAL A 224 -39.09 -34.42 7.17
C VAL A 224 -40.56 -34.79 7.27
N ALA A 225 -40.93 -35.52 8.31
CA ALA A 225 -42.33 -35.82 8.61
C ALA A 225 -43.10 -34.51 8.78
N SER A 226 -44.16 -34.32 7.98
CA SER A 226 -45.03 -33.15 8.11
C SER A 226 -45.74 -33.19 9.46
N LYS A 227 -45.64 -32.10 10.23
CA LYS A 227 -46.34 -31.95 11.51
C LYS A 227 -47.86 -32.08 11.30
N SER A 228 -48.44 -33.22 11.67
CA SER A 228 -49.88 -33.34 11.80
C SER A 228 -50.35 -32.54 13.02
N LYS A 229 -51.40 -31.72 12.86
CA LYS A 229 -52.04 -31.01 13.99
C LYS A 229 -52.62 -32.03 14.96
N HIS A 230 -52.26 -31.93 16.25
CA HIS A 230 -52.90 -32.71 17.31
C HIS A 230 -54.39 -32.34 17.38
N LYS A 231 -55.27 -33.34 17.22
CA LYS A 231 -56.68 -33.22 17.62
C LYS A 231 -56.76 -33.57 19.11
N PHE A 232 -57.17 -32.61 19.92
CA PHE A 232 -57.51 -32.84 21.32
C PHE A 232 -58.92 -33.42 21.37
N ASP A 233 -59.06 -34.64 21.90
CA ASP A 233 -60.36 -35.18 22.30
C ASP A 233 -60.64 -34.65 23.71
N VAL A 234 -61.68 -33.82 23.86
CA VAL A 234 -62.12 -33.35 25.18
C VAL A 234 -62.97 -34.47 25.75
N GLN A 235 -62.33 -35.37 26.49
CA GLN A 235 -63.03 -36.36 27.29
C GLN A 235 -63.28 -35.72 28.66
N ASP A 236 -64.49 -35.19 28.80
CA ASP A 236 -65.08 -34.64 30.02
C ASP A 236 -65.24 -35.78 31.04
N ASP A 237 -64.47 -35.75 32.13
CA ASP A 237 -64.67 -36.63 33.28
C ASP A 237 -64.26 -35.87 34.55
N GLU A 238 -65.21 -35.13 35.13
CA GLU A 238 -65.26 -34.99 36.58
C GLU A 238 -66.71 -35.09 37.05
N ALA A 239 -66.98 -36.25 37.63
CA ALA A 239 -68.19 -36.56 38.36
C ALA A 239 -68.19 -35.90 39.74
N GLN A 240 -69.24 -35.15 40.08
CA GLN A 240 -70.02 -35.26 41.31
C GLN A 240 -71.24 -34.33 41.30
#